data_AF-A0A497QKZ0-F1
#
_entry.id   AF-A0A497QKZ0-F1
#
_cell.length_a   1.000
_cell.length_b   1.000
_cell.length_c   1.000
_cell.angle_alpha   90.00
_cell.angle_beta   90.00
_cell.angle_gamma   90.00
#
_symmetry.space_group_name_H-M   'P 1'
#
loop_
_entity.id
_entity.type
_entity.pdbx_description
1 polymer ?
#
loop_
_entity_poly.entity_id
_entity_poly.type
_entity_poly.pdbx_seq_one_letter_code
_entity_poly.pdbx_strand_id
1 'polypeptide(L)'
;MKKYAYDDGVISSKIKILTAFTIAVVTKCESCIRSYIKLAYEKGVTKDELVEILNVSIAMQGCVGHTWALKAYYEFLKLSNKTSNNDETVTDIDDEYNCCD
;
A
#
# COMPACT_ATOMS: atom_id res chain seq x y z
N MET A 1 3.50 -16.81 14.41
CA MET A 1 3.95 -15.42 14.66
C MET A 1 3.15 -14.38 13.86
N LYS A 2 3.11 -14.42 12.52
CA LYS A 2 2.36 -13.41 11.71
C LYS A 2 0.86 -13.25 12.07
N LYS A 3 0.15 -14.34 12.38
CA LYS A 3 -1.30 -14.30 12.70
C LYS A 3 -1.61 -13.47 13.95
N TYR A 4 -0.94 -13.76 15.06
CA TYR A 4 -1.13 -13.05 16.33
C TYR A 4 -0.77 -11.55 16.27
N ALA A 5 0.16 -11.16 15.38
CA ALA A 5 0.53 -9.76 15.22
C ALA A 5 -0.62 -8.90 14.65
N TYR A 6 -1.55 -9.51 13.90
CA TYR A 6 -2.64 -8.81 13.21
C TYR A 6 -4.04 -9.17 13.72
N ASP A 7 -4.13 -10.00 14.77
CA ASP A 7 -5.41 -10.30 15.42
C ASP A 7 -5.93 -9.06 16.16
N ASP A 8 -7.24 -8.95 16.31
CA ASP A 8 -7.88 -7.85 17.04
C ASP A 8 -7.51 -7.88 18.54
N GLY A 9 -7.39 -6.70 19.14
CA GLY A 9 -7.12 -6.50 20.56
C GLY A 9 -7.41 -5.05 20.96
N VAL A 10 -6.61 -4.46 21.85
CA VAL A 10 -6.73 -3.02 22.21
C VAL A 10 -6.59 -2.12 20.97
N ILE A 11 -5.69 -2.50 20.06
CA ILE A 11 -5.58 -1.90 18.73
C ILE A 11 -6.31 -2.82 17.75
N SER A 12 -7.16 -2.26 16.90
CA SER A 12 -7.86 -3.02 15.87
C SER A 12 -6.88 -3.60 14.85
N SER A 13 -7.21 -4.79 14.34
CA SER A 13 -6.48 -5.48 13.27
C SER A 13 -6.28 -4.60 12.05
N LYS A 14 -7.30 -3.79 11.71
CA LYS A 14 -7.24 -2.79 10.62
C LYS A 14 -6.09 -1.81 10.80
N ILE A 15 -5.95 -1.20 11.99
CA ILE A 15 -4.87 -0.25 12.28
C ILE A 15 -3.50 -0.94 12.24
N LYS A 16 -3.40 -2.16 12.78
CA LYS A 16 -2.14 -2.92 12.74
C LYS A 16 -1.68 -3.22 11.32
N ILE A 17 -2.62 -3.58 10.44
CA ILE A 17 -2.34 -3.86 9.03
C ILE A 17 -1.97 -2.58 8.29
N LEU A 18 -2.67 -1.47 8.51
CA LEU A 18 -2.30 -0.16 7.95
C LEU A 18 -0.90 0.26 8.40
N THR A 19 -0.56 0.05 9.67
CA THR A 19 0.79 0.34 10.20
C THR A 19 1.86 -0.51 9.51
N ALA A 20 1.62 -1.80 9.35
CA ALA A 20 2.54 -2.69 8.64
C ALA A 20 2.68 -2.31 7.16
N PHE A 21 1.60 -1.88 6.53
CA PHE A 21 1.60 -1.34 5.16
C PHE A 21 2.44 -0.06 5.07
N THR A 22 2.28 0.91 5.98
CA THR A 22 3.11 2.11 6.05
C THR A 22 4.59 1.76 6.18
N ILE A 23 4.94 0.82 7.05
CA ILE A 23 6.32 0.35 7.21
C ILE A 23 6.82 -0.29 5.90
N ALA A 24 6.00 -1.06 5.20
CA ALA A 24 6.36 -1.61 3.89
C ALA A 24 6.66 -0.52 2.85
N VAL A 25 5.88 0.57 2.82
CA VAL A 25 6.12 1.74 1.96
C VAL A 25 7.43 2.44 2.35
N VAL A 26 7.67 2.66 3.64
CA VAL A 26 8.89 3.34 4.15
C VAL A 26 10.15 2.51 3.93
N THR A 27 10.05 1.19 4.09
CA THR A 27 11.15 0.25 3.83
C THR A 27 11.33 -0.07 2.35
N LYS A 28 10.45 0.45 1.48
CA LYS A 28 10.53 0.30 0.01
C LYS A 28 10.49 -1.18 -0.41
N CYS A 29 9.77 -2.00 0.35
CA CYS A 29 9.63 -3.43 0.07
C CYS A 29 8.40 -3.68 -0.79
N GLU A 30 8.58 -3.82 -2.10
CA GLU A 30 7.46 -3.96 -3.05
C GLU A 30 6.59 -5.20 -2.78
N SER A 31 7.21 -6.36 -2.54
CA SER A 31 6.49 -7.59 -2.20
C SER A 31 5.70 -7.46 -0.89
N CYS A 32 6.22 -6.69 0.08
CA CYS A 32 5.53 -6.38 1.31
C CYS A 32 4.33 -5.44 1.06
N ILE A 33 4.50 -4.41 0.23
CA ILE A 33 3.43 -3.47 -0.16
C ILE A 33 2.26 -4.27 -0.77
N ARG A 34 2.54 -5.12 -1.77
CA ARG A 34 1.54 -5.96 -2.44
C ARG A 34 0.82 -6.91 -1.47
N SER A 35 1.54 -7.46 -0.50
CA SER A 35 0.97 -8.37 0.51
C SER A 35 0.05 -7.64 1.49
N TYR A 36 0.51 -6.51 2.04
CA TYR A 36 -0.24 -5.78 3.06
C TYR A 36 -1.37 -4.94 2.50
N ILE A 37 -1.27 -4.46 1.26
CA ILE A 37 -2.38 -3.75 0.60
C ILE A 37 -3.56 -4.69 0.32
N LYS A 38 -3.28 -5.94 -0.03
CA LYS A 38 -4.32 -6.98 -0.17
C LYS A 38 -5.01 -7.25 1.16
N LEU A 39 -4.25 -7.41 2.24
CA LEU A 39 -4.81 -7.59 3.59
C LEU A 39 -5.61 -6.37 4.06
N ALA A 40 -5.15 -5.16 3.73
CA ALA A 40 -5.87 -3.93 4.03
C ALA A 40 -7.22 -3.88 3.28
N TYR A 41 -7.22 -4.24 2.00
CA TYR A 41 -8.45 -4.34 1.19
C TYR A 41 -9.42 -5.38 1.76
N GLU A 42 -8.94 -6.57 2.12
CA GLU A 42 -9.75 -7.63 2.76
C GLU A 42 -10.34 -7.21 4.11
N LYS A 43 -9.68 -6.28 4.82
CA LYS A 43 -10.17 -5.69 6.07
C LYS A 43 -11.10 -4.50 5.88
N GLY A 44 -11.48 -4.19 4.63
CA GLY A 44 -12.40 -3.10 4.32
C GLY A 44 -11.79 -1.71 4.55
N VAL A 45 -10.47 -1.57 4.36
CA VAL A 45 -9.85 -0.24 4.27
C VAL A 45 -10.40 0.47 3.05
N THR A 46 -10.92 1.67 3.26
CA THR A 46 -11.43 2.53 2.19
C THR A 46 -10.28 3.22 1.47
N LYS A 47 -10.56 3.71 0.25
CA LYS A 47 -9.59 4.51 -0.52
C LYS A 47 -9.14 5.74 0.27
N ASP A 48 -10.05 6.42 0.96
CA ASP A 48 -9.76 7.66 1.67
C ASP A 48 -8.83 7.40 2.87
N GLU A 49 -9.09 6.35 3.65
CA GLU A 49 -8.20 5.92 4.74
C GLU A 49 -6.80 5.56 4.25
N LEU A 50 -6.71 4.90 3.09
CA LEU A 50 -5.42 4.59 2.49
C LEU A 50 -4.66 5.86 2.08
N VAL A 51 -5.35 6.82 1.45
CA VAL A 51 -4.76 8.09 1.01
C VAL A 51 -4.23 8.89 2.20
N GLU A 52 -4.95 8.94 3.32
CA GLU A 52 -4.46 9.59 4.54
C GLU A 52 -3.15 8.96 5.03
N ILE A 53 -3.07 7.63 5.05
CA ILE A 53 -1.87 6.90 5.47
C ILE A 53 -0.70 7.11 4.49
N LEU A 54 -0.98 7.17 3.20
CA LEU A 54 0.03 7.48 2.19
C LEU A 54 0.56 8.90 2.33
N ASN A 55 -0.29 9.88 2.64
CA ASN A 55 0.12 11.25 2.92
C ASN A 55 1.06 11.33 4.13
N VAL A 56 0.83 10.52 5.17
CA VAL A 56 1.78 10.40 6.30
C VAL A 56 3.14 9.87 5.83
N SER A 57 3.12 8.86 4.95
CA SER A 57 4.36 8.29 4.39
C SER A 57 5.13 9.30 3.54
N ILE A 58 4.42 10.14 2.78
CA ILE A 58 4.97 11.23 1.96
C ILE A 58 5.57 12.32 2.87
N ALA A 59 4.84 12.75 3.90
CA ALA A 59 5.31 13.76 4.83
C ALA A 59 6.62 13.36 5.54
N MET A 60 6.83 12.07 5.79
CA MET A 60 8.02 11.55 6.47
C MET A 60 9.22 11.29 5.56
N GLN A 61 9.02 11.04 4.28
CA GLN A 61 10.10 10.68 3.33
C GLN A 61 10.31 11.70 2.20
N GLY A 62 9.48 12.74 2.10
CA GLY A 62 9.51 13.71 1.03
C GLY A 62 9.28 13.08 -0.35
N CYS A 63 10.09 13.48 -1.34
CA CYS A 63 9.96 13.03 -2.73
C CYS A 63 10.03 11.50 -2.89
N VAL A 64 10.90 10.83 -2.13
CA VAL A 64 11.01 9.37 -2.18
C VAL A 64 9.72 8.72 -1.65
N GLY A 65 9.12 9.30 -0.60
CA GLY A 65 7.83 8.88 -0.09
C GLY A 65 6.73 8.98 -1.13
N HIS A 66 6.73 10.04 -1.93
CA HIS A 66 5.77 10.25 -3.01
C HIS A 66 5.82 9.15 -4.06
N THR A 67 7.01 8.79 -4.56
CA THR A 67 7.16 7.71 -5.55
C THR A 67 6.65 6.37 -5.03
N TRP A 68 7.03 5.99 -3.79
CA TRP A 68 6.61 4.72 -3.21
C TRP A 68 5.14 4.71 -2.81
N ALA A 69 4.60 5.86 -2.40
CA ALA A 69 3.17 6.02 -2.12
C ALA A 69 2.33 5.87 -3.40
N LEU A 70 2.78 6.44 -4.52
CA LEU A 70 2.12 6.26 -5.82
C LEU A 70 2.11 4.79 -6.25
N LYS A 71 3.26 4.09 -6.18
CA LYS A 71 3.32 2.65 -6.48
C LYS A 71 2.32 1.86 -5.64
N ALA A 72 2.27 2.13 -4.34
CA ALA A 72 1.35 1.46 -3.42
C ALA A 72 -0.14 1.79 -3.72
N TYR A 73 -0.44 3.03 -4.09
CA TYR A 73 -1.77 3.45 -4.50
C TYR A 73 -2.23 2.77 -5.79
N TYR A 74 -1.35 2.64 -6.78
CA TYR A 74 -1.66 1.89 -8.01
C TYR A 74 -1.95 0.42 -7.74
N GLU A 75 -1.21 -0.23 -6.83
CA GLU A 75 -1.52 -1.60 -6.42
C GLU A 75 -2.90 -1.73 -5.77
N PHE A 76 -3.33 -0.73 -4.98
CA PHE A 76 -4.69 -0.71 -4.44
C PHE A 76 -5.76 -0.57 -5.53
N LEU A 77 -5.54 0.29 -6.52
CA LEU A 77 -6.44 0.45 -7.67
C LEU A 77 -6.54 -0.82 -8.51
N LYS A 78 -5.43 -1.56 -8.68
CA LYS A 78 -5.46 -2.86 -9.35
C LYS A 78 -6.39 -3.83 -8.61
N LEU A 79 -6.39 -3.82 -7.28
CA LEU A 79 -7.30 -4.66 -6.49
C LEU A 79 -8.77 -4.24 -6.62
N SER A 80 -9.06 -2.94 -6.63
CA SER A 80 -10.44 -2.47 -6.85
C SER A 80 -10.94 -2.87 -8.24
N ASN A 81 -10.10 -2.74 -9.27
CA ASN A 81 -10.46 -3.02 -10.66
C ASN A 81 -10.53 -4.53 -10.98
N LYS A 82 -9.72 -5.36 -10.30
CA LYS A 82 -9.73 -6.82 -10.45
C LYS A 82 -11.05 -7.45 -9.96
N THR A 83 -11.83 -6.72 -9.16
CA THR A 83 -13.19 -7.11 -8.81
C THR A 83 -14.16 -7.00 -10.01
N SER A 84 -13.75 -6.38 -11.12
CA SER A 84 -14.61 -6.09 -12.27
C SER A 84 -14.23 -6.73 -13.61
N ASN A 85 -12.99 -7.19 -13.89
CA ASN A 85 -12.67 -7.91 -15.14
C ASN A 85 -11.40 -8.79 -15.02
N ASN A 86 -11.42 -9.94 -15.70
CA ASN A 86 -10.31 -10.91 -15.82
C ASN A 86 -9.13 -10.35 -16.64
N ASP A 87 -7.93 -10.64 -16.12
CA ASP A 87 -6.61 -10.74 -16.76
C ASP A 87 -5.99 -9.53 -17.50
N GLU A 88 -4.66 -9.54 -17.47
CA GLU A 88 -3.69 -8.80 -18.28
C GLU A 88 -3.23 -7.38 -17.89
N THR A 89 -1.92 -7.36 -17.60
CA THR A 89 -0.91 -6.31 -17.84
C THR A 89 -1.12 -4.95 -17.19
N VAL A 90 -0.41 -4.72 -16.08
CA VAL A 90 0.14 -3.39 -15.84
C VAL A 90 1.64 -3.56 -15.80
N THR A 91 2.23 -3.27 -16.96
CA THR A 91 3.65 -3.15 -17.25
C THR A 91 4.39 -2.41 -16.15
N ASP A 92 5.62 -2.84 -15.89
CA ASP A 92 6.58 -2.23 -15.00
C ASP A 92 6.74 -0.73 -15.34
N ILE A 93 6.13 0.14 -14.52
CA ILE A 93 6.29 1.60 -14.58
C ILE A 93 7.59 1.94 -13.83
N ASP A 94 8.69 1.36 -14.27
CA ASP A 94 10.01 1.59 -13.66
C ASP A 94 10.85 2.63 -14.43
N ASP A 95 10.46 3.03 -15.65
CA ASP A 95 11.31 3.89 -16.50
C ASP A 95 10.82 5.32 -16.75
N GLU A 96 9.59 5.72 -16.35
CA GLU A 96 9.05 7.06 -16.72
C GLU A 96 8.85 8.03 -15.55
N TYR A 97 9.40 7.73 -14.36
CA TYR A 97 9.43 8.69 -13.24
C TYR A 97 10.80 8.80 -12.61
N ASN A 98 11.83 8.85 -13.45
CA ASN A 98 13.10 9.45 -13.07
C ASN A 98 12.88 10.97 -12.96
N CYS A 99 12.50 11.44 -11.77
CA CYS A 99 12.30 12.86 -11.45
C CYS A 99 13.63 13.65 -11.44
N CYS A 100 14.68 13.12 -12.05
CA CYS A 100 16.05 13.61 -12.02
C CYS A 100 16.75 13.57 -13.39
N ASP A 101 16.01 13.51 -14.50
CA ASP A 101 16.50 13.99 -15.80
C ASP A 101 15.86 15.35 -16.12
#